data_AF-A0A9W6G673-F1
#
_entry.id   AF-A0A9W6G673-F1
#
_cell.length_a   1.000
_cell.length_b   1.000
_cell.length_c   1.000
_cell.angle_alpha   90.00
_cell.angle_beta   90.00
_cell.angle_gamma   90.00
#
_symmetry.space_group_name_H-M   'P 1'
#
loop_
_entity.id
_entity.type
_entity.pdbx_description
1 polymer ?
#
loop_
_entity_poly.entity_id
_entity_poly.type
_entity_poly.pdbx_seq_one_letter_code
_entity_poly.pdbx_strand_id
1 'polypeptide(L)'
;MEVRRAYQRALASLPSKSTVVHPPRLEALAIVGAAIIDDRTLAFGVHGDHPHLWITADAAVGPSLLGHCSGLVDNAPDLWICDHDAWPWILSGDIADQIEEAALRAWRDCVRDCDG
;
A
#
# COMPACT_ATOMS: atom_id res chain seq x y z
N MET A 1 -13.58 13.92 4.60
CA MET A 1 -14.50 13.11 5.45
C MET A 1 -15.07 11.87 4.76
N GLU A 2 -15.28 11.85 3.44
CA GLU A 2 -15.82 10.67 2.72
C GLU A 2 -14.83 9.50 2.59
N VAL A 3 -13.55 9.80 2.30
CA VAL A 3 -12.52 8.77 2.05
C VAL A 3 -12.35 7.83 3.26
N ARG A 4 -12.24 8.37 4.47
CA ARG A 4 -12.15 7.58 5.72
C ARG A 4 -13.37 6.70 5.94
N ARG A 5 -14.59 7.22 5.74
CA ARG A 5 -15.83 6.46 5.95
C ARG A 5 -16.02 5.37 4.89
N ALA A 6 -15.69 5.67 3.64
CA ALA A 6 -15.69 4.70 2.56
C ALA A 6 -14.68 3.58 2.86
N TYR A 7 -13.46 3.95 3.26
CA TYR A 7 -12.39 3.02 3.62
C TYR A 7 -12.77 2.11 4.80
N GLN A 8 -13.26 2.67 5.90
CA GLN A 8 -13.69 1.89 7.08
C GLN A 8 -14.84 0.93 6.76
N ARG A 9 -15.79 1.33 5.90
CA ARG A 9 -16.87 0.45 5.44
C ARG A 9 -16.35 -0.66 4.53
N ALA A 10 -15.45 -0.33 3.62
CA ALA A 10 -14.85 -1.31 2.72
C ALA A 10 -14.03 -2.35 3.50
N LEU A 11 -13.24 -1.92 4.49
CA LEU A 11 -12.45 -2.81 5.36
C LEU A 11 -13.32 -3.77 6.18
N ALA A 12 -14.43 -3.28 6.74
CA ALA A 12 -15.38 -4.09 7.49
C ALA A 12 -16.13 -5.14 6.65
N SER A 13 -16.08 -5.01 5.31
CA SER A 13 -16.81 -5.88 4.38
C SER A 13 -15.96 -6.97 3.73
N LEU A 14 -14.64 -6.99 3.97
CA LEU A 14 -13.75 -7.92 3.29
C LEU A 14 -13.75 -9.32 3.93
N PRO A 15 -14.00 -10.39 3.16
CA PRO A 15 -13.72 -11.75 3.61
C PRO A 15 -12.21 -11.97 3.71
N SER A 16 -11.80 -12.63 4.78
CA SER A 16 -10.41 -12.97 5.11
C SER A 16 -9.63 -13.53 3.92
N LYS A 17 -8.43 -12.95 3.68
CA LYS A 17 -7.33 -13.43 2.84
C LYS A 17 -7.75 -13.88 1.43
N SER A 18 -8.29 -12.96 0.64
CA SER A 18 -8.51 -13.19 -0.79
C SER A 18 -7.42 -12.49 -1.59
N THR A 19 -6.65 -13.25 -2.37
CA THR A 19 -5.77 -12.72 -3.43
C THR A 19 -6.58 -11.72 -4.26
N VAL A 20 -6.14 -10.46 -4.34
CA VAL A 20 -6.91 -9.43 -5.02
C VAL A 20 -6.99 -9.74 -6.51
N VAL A 21 -8.19 -10.15 -6.97
CA VAL A 21 -8.44 -10.65 -8.34
C VAL A 21 -8.27 -9.52 -9.38
N HIS A 22 -8.54 -8.28 -8.98
CA HIS A 22 -8.40 -7.10 -9.83
C HIS A 22 -7.72 -5.98 -9.04
N PRO A 23 -6.41 -5.76 -9.22
CA PRO A 23 -5.74 -4.60 -8.64
C PRO A 23 -6.30 -3.29 -9.21
N PRO A 24 -6.27 -2.19 -8.45
CA PRO A 24 -6.69 -0.88 -8.94
C PRO A 24 -5.77 -0.41 -10.05
N ARG A 25 -6.32 0.45 -10.92
CA ARG A 25 -5.48 1.18 -11.86
C ARG A 25 -4.65 2.21 -11.11
N LEU A 26 -3.40 2.38 -11.53
CA LEU A 26 -2.44 3.28 -10.88
C LEU A 26 -2.93 4.72 -10.87
N GLU A 27 -3.56 5.17 -11.96
CA GLU A 27 -4.12 6.52 -12.07
C GLU A 27 -5.31 6.79 -11.12
N ALA A 28 -5.90 5.75 -10.54
CA ALA A 28 -7.02 5.87 -9.61
C ALA A 28 -6.56 5.88 -8.13
N LEU A 29 -5.27 5.68 -7.86
CA LEU A 29 -4.72 5.71 -6.50
C LEU A 29 -4.58 7.15 -6.01
N ALA A 30 -5.19 7.44 -4.85
CA ALA A 30 -4.88 8.65 -4.10
C ALA A 30 -3.61 8.41 -3.27
N ILE A 31 -2.50 9.04 -3.66
CA ILE A 31 -1.22 8.89 -2.97
C ILE A 31 -1.28 9.60 -1.61
N VAL A 32 -0.94 8.86 -0.56
CA VAL A 32 -0.96 9.31 0.84
C VAL A 32 0.42 9.40 1.46
N GLY A 33 1.45 8.87 0.79
CA GLY A 33 2.84 8.98 1.20
C GLY A 33 3.79 8.38 0.19
N ALA A 34 5.08 8.62 0.37
CA ALA A 34 6.15 8.02 -0.43
C ALA A 34 7.41 7.83 0.41
N ALA A 35 8.25 6.88 0.03
CA ALA A 35 9.54 6.60 0.66
C ALA A 35 10.56 6.14 -0.38
N ILE A 36 11.84 6.40 -0.11
CA ILE A 36 12.94 5.83 -0.88
C ILE A 36 13.44 4.60 -0.13
N ILE A 37 13.45 3.45 -0.79
CA ILE A 37 13.90 2.17 -0.25
C ILE A 37 14.86 1.57 -1.27
N ASP A 38 16.13 1.38 -0.88
CA ASP A 38 17.18 0.83 -1.75
C ASP A 38 17.24 1.53 -3.12
N ASP A 39 17.36 2.85 -3.07
CA ASP A 39 17.38 3.77 -4.23
C ASP A 39 16.13 3.71 -5.13
N ARG A 40 15.05 3.04 -4.70
CA ARG A 40 13.75 3.04 -5.39
C ARG A 40 12.75 3.91 -4.67
N THR A 41 12.10 4.80 -5.41
CA THR A 41 10.95 5.54 -4.91
C THR A 41 9.73 4.64 -4.91
N LEU A 42 9.16 4.43 -3.73
CA LEU A 42 7.86 3.81 -3.54
C LEU A 42 6.83 4.85 -3.16
N ALA A 43 5.65 4.79 -3.77
CA ALA A 43 4.49 5.56 -3.37
C ALA A 43 3.41 4.65 -2.79
N PHE A 44 2.73 5.15 -1.76
CA PHE A 44 1.67 4.46 -1.04
C PHE A 44 0.35 5.14 -1.35
N GLY A 45 -0.61 4.38 -1.86
CA GLY A 45 -1.88 4.91 -2.33
C GLY A 45 -3.09 4.15 -1.80
N VAL A 46 -4.20 4.84 -1.65
CA VAL A 46 -5.49 4.24 -1.31
C VAL A 46 -6.45 4.35 -2.48
N HIS A 47 -7.35 3.38 -2.61
CA HIS A 47 -8.44 3.40 -3.59
C HIS A 47 -9.78 3.24 -2.86
N GLY A 48 -10.80 4.01 -3.26
CA GLY A 48 -12.11 3.99 -2.58
C GLY A 48 -12.78 2.61 -2.55
N ASP A 49 -12.61 1.84 -3.65
CA ASP A 49 -13.20 0.50 -3.79
C ASP A 49 -12.29 -0.64 -3.34
N HIS A 50 -11.03 -0.36 -2.96
CA HIS A 50 -10.08 -1.37 -2.51
C HIS A 50 -9.40 -0.90 -1.21
N PRO A 51 -9.80 -1.41 -0.04
CA PRO A 51 -9.37 -0.90 1.27
C PRO A 51 -7.99 -1.42 1.68
N HIS A 52 -7.06 -1.48 0.74
CA HIS A 52 -5.67 -1.80 0.97
C HIS A 52 -4.81 -0.56 0.75
N LEU A 53 -3.65 -0.52 1.40
CA LEU A 53 -2.64 0.49 1.06
C LEU A 53 -1.79 -0.08 -0.08
N TRP A 54 -2.05 0.38 -1.28
CA TRP A 54 -1.36 -0.05 -2.50
C TRP A 54 0.02 0.57 -2.58
N ILE A 55 0.96 -0.19 -3.12
CA ILE A 55 2.37 0.18 -3.22
C ILE A 55 2.73 0.21 -4.69
N THR A 56 3.24 1.35 -5.13
CA THR A 56 3.71 1.53 -6.51
C THR A 56 5.19 1.85 -6.48
N ALA A 57 5.95 1.32 -7.43
CA ALA A 57 7.37 1.63 -7.60
C ALA A 57 7.59 2.36 -8.92
N ASP A 58 8.51 3.31 -8.94
CA ASP A 58 9.00 3.86 -10.21
C ASP A 58 9.83 2.79 -10.94
N ALA A 59 9.32 2.28 -12.06
CA ALA A 59 10.04 1.38 -12.94
C ALA A 59 10.56 2.10 -14.19
N ALA A 60 11.53 1.48 -14.88
CA ALA A 60 12.16 2.06 -16.07
C ALA A 60 11.18 2.39 -17.21
N VAL A 61 10.01 1.75 -17.23
CA VAL A 61 8.94 1.93 -18.22
C VAL A 61 7.74 2.72 -17.67
N GLY A 62 7.87 3.30 -16.48
CA GLY A 62 6.81 4.02 -15.78
C GLY A 62 6.46 3.37 -14.44
N PRO A 63 5.56 3.98 -13.65
CA PRO A 63 5.16 3.43 -12.37
C PRO A 63 4.50 2.05 -12.55
N SER A 64 4.88 1.09 -11.71
CA SER A 64 4.32 -0.25 -11.67
C SER A 64 3.68 -0.54 -10.32
N LEU A 65 2.66 -1.42 -10.31
CA LEU A 65 2.05 -1.86 -9.07
C LEU A 65 2.91 -2.97 -8.45
N LEU A 66 3.52 -2.68 -7.30
CA LEU A 66 4.35 -3.63 -6.57
C LEU A 66 3.48 -4.62 -5.79
N GLY A 67 2.45 -4.11 -5.11
CA GLY A 67 1.69 -4.87 -4.15
C GLY A 67 0.79 -4.02 -3.27
N HIS A 68 0.47 -4.53 -2.09
CA HIS A 68 -0.29 -3.79 -1.08
C HIS A 68 0.07 -4.24 0.34
N CYS A 69 -0.15 -3.36 1.31
CA CYS A 69 -0.11 -3.68 2.74
C CYS A 69 -1.51 -3.79 3.33
N SER A 70 -1.67 -4.74 4.25
CA SER A 70 -2.83 -4.89 5.12
C SER A 70 -2.41 -4.80 6.60
N GLY A 71 -3.34 -4.96 7.55
CA GLY A 71 -3.02 -4.99 9.00
C GLY A 71 -2.56 -3.66 9.61
N LEU A 72 -2.60 -2.56 8.86
CA LEU A 72 -2.15 -1.23 9.27
C LEU A 72 -2.96 -0.64 10.44
N VAL A 73 -4.22 -1.04 10.58
CA VAL A 73 -5.09 -0.60 11.69
C VAL A 73 -4.63 -1.19 13.02
N ASP A 74 -4.21 -2.46 13.02
CA ASP A 74 -3.76 -3.19 14.22
C ASP A 74 -2.26 -3.04 14.48
N ASN A 75 -1.59 -2.15 13.74
CA ASN A 75 -0.15 -1.92 13.82
C ASN A 75 0.69 -3.17 13.54
N ALA A 76 0.15 -4.08 12.74
CA ALA A 76 0.79 -5.31 12.30
C ALA A 76 0.76 -5.34 10.76
N PRO A 77 1.61 -4.52 10.10
CA PRO A 77 1.66 -4.48 8.65
C PRO A 77 1.94 -5.88 8.09
N ASP A 78 1.22 -6.25 7.04
CA ASP A 78 1.39 -7.51 6.33
C ASP A 78 1.49 -7.21 4.84
N LEU A 79 2.68 -7.44 4.27
CA LEU A 79 3.04 -7.10 2.90
C LEU A 79 2.63 -8.19 1.90
N TRP A 80 1.88 -7.80 0.87
CA TRP A 80 1.42 -8.66 -0.21
C TRP A 80 1.97 -8.18 -1.54
N ILE A 81 2.70 -9.04 -2.25
CA ILE A 81 3.39 -8.68 -3.49
C ILE A 81 2.64 -9.22 -4.70
N CYS A 82 2.31 -8.34 -5.64
CA CYS A 82 1.64 -8.68 -6.90
C CYS A 82 2.65 -8.83 -8.04
N ASP A 83 3.76 -8.09 -8.01
CA ASP A 83 4.81 -8.13 -9.01
C ASP A 83 5.85 -9.22 -8.68
N HIS A 84 5.81 -10.34 -9.41
CA HIS A 84 6.75 -11.44 -9.22
C HIS A 84 8.20 -11.08 -9.58
N ASP A 85 8.41 -10.14 -10.51
CA ASP A 85 9.76 -9.72 -10.90
C ASP A 85 10.43 -8.91 -9.78
N ALA A 86 9.64 -8.34 -8.88
CA ALA A 86 10.13 -7.63 -7.71
C ALA A 86 10.49 -8.53 -6.52
N TRP A 87 10.12 -9.82 -6.53
CA TRP A 87 10.36 -10.74 -5.41
C TRP A 87 11.83 -10.85 -5.01
N PRO A 88 12.80 -11.01 -5.93
CA PRO A 88 14.21 -11.12 -5.55
C PRO A 88 14.73 -9.88 -4.83
N TRP A 89 14.20 -8.71 -5.16
CA TRP A 89 14.55 -7.45 -4.51
C TRP A 89 13.89 -7.33 -3.14
N ILE A 90 12.59 -7.61 -3.03
CA ILE A 90 11.83 -7.50 -1.77
C ILE A 90 12.34 -8.49 -0.71
N LEU A 91 12.71 -9.70 -1.13
CA LEU A 91 13.24 -10.74 -0.23
C LEU A 91 14.73 -10.56 0.09
N SER A 92 15.37 -9.51 -0.44
CA SER A 92 16.76 -9.18 -0.14
C SER A 92 16.84 -8.40 1.16
N GLY A 93 17.71 -8.83 2.08
CA GLY A 93 18.01 -8.07 3.30
C GLY A 93 16.77 -7.75 4.13
N ASP A 94 16.60 -6.47 4.45
CA ASP A 94 15.52 -5.90 5.27
C ASP A 94 14.50 -5.10 4.45
N ILE A 95 14.46 -5.28 3.12
CA ILE A 95 13.61 -4.48 2.22
C ILE A 95 12.12 -4.62 2.55
N ALA A 96 11.65 -5.85 2.82
CA ALA A 96 10.27 -6.08 3.23
C ALA A 96 9.91 -5.30 4.51
N ASP A 97 10.76 -5.36 5.53
CA ASP A 97 10.56 -4.66 6.80
C ASP A 97 10.55 -3.13 6.59
N GLN A 98 11.45 -2.61 5.76
CA GLN A 98 11.49 -1.19 5.40
C GLN A 98 10.20 -0.75 4.69
N ILE A 99 9.67 -1.57 3.79
CA ILE A 99 8.41 -1.31 3.09
C ILE A 99 7.25 -1.26 4.07
N GLU A 100 7.16 -2.25 4.97
CA GLU A 100 6.11 -2.33 5.98
C GLU A 100 6.13 -1.14 6.95
N GLU A 101 7.31 -0.75 7.40
CA GLU A 101 7.48 0.40 8.29
C GLU A 101 7.14 1.72 7.57
N ALA A 102 7.54 1.88 6.32
CA ALA A 102 7.20 3.05 5.50
C ALA A 102 5.69 3.12 5.21
N ALA A 103 5.06 1.99 4.89
CA ALA A 103 3.62 1.87 4.69
C ALA A 103 2.85 2.28 5.95
N LEU A 104 3.29 1.80 7.12
CA LEU A 104 2.70 2.14 8.40
C LEU A 104 2.83 3.63 8.74
N ARG A 105 3.98 4.25 8.45
CA ARG A 105 4.17 5.69 8.61
C ARG A 105 3.21 6.48 7.71
N ALA A 106 3.18 6.19 6.41
CA ALA A 106 2.31 6.86 5.45
C ALA A 106 0.82 6.76 5.85
N TRP A 107 0.41 5.58 6.33
CA TRP A 107 -0.95 5.37 6.85
C TRP A 107 -1.26 6.26 8.06
N ARG A 108 -0.36 6.29 9.06
CA ARG A 108 -0.55 7.08 10.29
C ARG A 108 -0.61 8.57 10.00
N ASP A 109 0.26 9.07 9.12
CA ASP A 109 0.26 10.48 8.71
C ASP A 109 -1.05 10.83 8.00
N CYS A 110 -1.52 9.97 7.07
CA CYS A 110 -2.80 10.14 6.41
C CYS A 110 -3.98 10.17 7.40
N VAL A 111 -3.98 9.29 8.40
CA VAL A 111 -5.03 9.25 9.43
C VAL A 111 -4.99 10.52 10.28
N ARG A 112 -3.80 10.97 10.70
CA ARG A 112 -3.64 12.21 11.48
C ARG A 112 -4.16 13.42 10.73
N ASP A 113 -3.83 13.54 9.44
CA ASP A 113 -4.26 14.67 8.61
C ASP A 113 -5.77 14.64 8.32
N CYS A 114 -6.41 13.46 8.36
CA CYS A 114 -7.86 13.33 8.23
C CYS A 114 -8.64 13.65 9.51
N ASP A 115 -7.99 13.57 10.67
CA ASP A 115 -8.60 13.73 11.99
C ASP A 115 -8.37 15.14 12.59
N GLY A 116 -7.53 15.95 11.93
CA GLY A 116 -7.24 17.34 12.25
C GLY A 116 -8.27 18.35 11.76
#